data_AF-A0A2E7D4K8-F1
#
_entry.id   AF-A0A2E7D4K8-F1
#
_cell.length_a   1.000
_cell.length_b   1.000
_cell.length_c   1.000
_cell.angle_alpha   90.00
_cell.angle_beta   90.00
_cell.angle_gamma   90.00
#
_symmetry.space_group_name_H-M   'P 1'
#
loop_
_entity.id
_entity.type
_entity.pdbx_description
1 polymer ?
#
loop_
_entity_poly.entity_id
_entity_poly.type
_entity_poly.pdbx_seq_one_letter_code
_entity_poly.pdbx_strand_id
1 'polypeptide(L)'
;MNALPISKHKAMPATMFVLVLTATSTCKAQSIKDEVSYTNDIRPIVNNFCTTCHAGDDPKGEFVLTSYADVRKYVENGTLLKRINDPKKPMPQDGLLPKYMRRMFQVWADNGYLNMGKKSSKPNERKFADFKPPKIVPVDINKKGFDLLENMQGHWVGSMYLLGQNYEWMAFDYRAIAPSHVHGIYEGGSIGNLFTSFFVTNFNGKRTIMARNGGLLNGIYRTSYFVLDHVAYGQRHGYYRLVDAYGGKDIMWMELTFTGYKIEFNSYTSRFGLPQPKLHMSFQGKRMHPELAAAAAKAIGLPKKVVDFDFAKGLPTPTWVDKYPLTSASYIWEEKGKRLLELARVAKDPYRIDQMPYVSKLTVAVDRNRTIKDKKLHLYLSNRALTNKAGKFITQFGYIRSNLLDGLLSFPEMSSQQSEFTFTYLHPGDYFLTVIADMDADGYPSPGDITHARKHVTVKPKSSQRIEIKKHFCQELIRKLTAFRALCCSWLTSIEPTQETLLARMTRRATLSMIEPRSLEHTDEVVDSSEANTIQATGNSLSAQDMKG
;
A
#
# COMPACT_ATOMS: atom_id res chain seq x y z
N MET A 1 -16.13 -18.55 -66.47
CA MET A 1 -16.61 -17.90 -67.71
C MET A 1 -16.93 -16.46 -67.33
N ASN A 2 -16.27 -15.41 -67.84
CA ASN A 2 -15.19 -15.36 -68.84
C ASN A 2 -13.85 -14.90 -68.21
N ALA A 3 -12.82 -14.62 -69.01
CA ALA A 3 -11.43 -14.54 -68.53
C ALA A 3 -10.55 -13.54 -69.29
N LEU A 4 -9.51 -13.04 -68.59
CA LEU A 4 -8.25 -12.48 -69.12
C LEU A 4 -8.35 -11.14 -69.91
N PRO A 5 -7.23 -10.44 -70.22
CA PRO A 5 -5.81 -10.80 -70.01
C PRO A 5 -4.95 -9.79 -69.20
N ILE A 6 -3.67 -10.14 -69.10
CA ILE A 6 -2.58 -9.41 -68.42
C ILE A 6 -2.00 -8.32 -69.34
N SER A 7 -1.45 -7.25 -68.76
CA SER A 7 -0.32 -6.50 -69.36
C SER A 7 0.70 -6.11 -68.28
N LYS A 8 1.97 -5.95 -68.68
CA LYS A 8 3.13 -5.78 -67.78
C LYS A 8 4.02 -4.61 -68.21
N HIS A 9 4.51 -3.89 -67.20
CA HIS A 9 5.69 -2.99 -67.19
C HIS A 9 5.85 -1.93 -68.29
N LYS A 10 5.96 -0.68 -67.84
CA LYS A 10 7.18 0.12 -68.08
C LYS A 10 7.44 0.97 -66.84
N ALA A 11 8.71 1.13 -66.47
CA ALA A 11 9.15 1.94 -65.35
C ALA A 11 10.13 3.01 -65.84
N MET A 12 9.95 4.24 -65.36
CA MET A 12 10.94 5.32 -65.43
C MET A 12 10.77 6.22 -64.20
N PRO A 13 11.83 6.93 -63.76
CA PRO A 13 11.89 7.47 -62.41
C PRO A 13 11.14 8.80 -62.26
N ALA A 14 10.38 8.93 -61.17
CA ALA A 14 9.86 10.20 -60.69
C ALA A 14 10.75 10.73 -59.56
N THR A 15 11.55 11.77 -59.85
CA THR A 15 12.42 12.43 -58.86
C THR A 15 11.57 13.21 -57.85
N MET A 16 11.16 12.55 -56.78
CA MET A 16 10.25 13.15 -55.79
C MET A 16 11.00 14.16 -54.91
N PHE A 17 10.77 15.45 -55.17
CA PHE A 17 11.29 16.55 -54.37
C PHE A 17 10.61 16.56 -53.00
N VAL A 18 11.26 15.99 -51.98
CA VAL A 18 10.72 15.98 -50.61
C VAL A 18 10.87 17.36 -50.00
N LEU A 19 9.79 18.16 -50.07
CA LEU A 19 9.68 19.41 -49.33
C LEU A 19 9.56 19.10 -47.83
N VAL A 20 10.70 19.03 -47.13
CA VAL A 20 10.74 18.84 -45.69
C VAL A 20 10.22 20.12 -45.01
N LEU A 21 8.91 20.17 -44.74
CA LEU A 21 8.38 21.09 -43.74
C LEU A 21 8.96 20.68 -42.38
N THR A 22 10.05 21.34 -41.99
CA THR A 22 10.57 21.30 -40.63
C THR A 22 9.56 21.99 -39.72
N ALA A 23 8.56 21.23 -39.26
CA ALA A 23 7.72 21.61 -38.14
C ALA A 23 8.62 21.75 -36.91
N THR A 24 9.18 22.94 -36.70
CA THR A 24 10.01 23.31 -35.57
C THR A 24 9.13 23.29 -34.32
N SER A 25 8.98 22.09 -33.75
CA SER A 25 8.27 21.85 -32.51
C SER A 25 8.98 22.62 -31.41
N THR A 26 8.53 23.86 -31.20
CA THR A 26 9.09 24.79 -30.24
C THR A 26 8.80 24.25 -28.85
N CYS A 27 9.73 23.45 -28.34
CA CYS A 27 9.69 22.86 -27.01
C CYS A 27 9.67 24.00 -25.99
N LYS A 28 8.45 24.43 -25.66
CA LYS A 28 8.17 25.63 -24.85
C LYS A 28 8.69 25.38 -23.45
N ALA A 29 9.94 25.80 -23.22
CA ALA A 29 10.66 25.56 -21.99
C ALA A 29 9.80 26.01 -20.81
N GLN A 30 9.37 25.05 -19.99
CA GLN A 30 8.44 25.32 -18.91
C GLN A 30 9.15 26.21 -17.89
N SER A 31 8.81 27.50 -17.89
CA SER A 31 9.42 28.49 -17.00
C SER A 31 9.20 28.05 -15.56
N ILE A 32 10.31 27.97 -14.82
CA ILE A 32 10.27 27.70 -13.38
C ILE A 32 10.10 29.05 -12.71
N LYS A 33 9.23 29.10 -11.71
CA LYS A 33 8.96 30.32 -10.93
C LYS A 33 10.25 30.83 -10.30
N ASP A 34 10.40 32.14 -10.26
CA ASP A 34 11.48 32.81 -9.54
C ASP A 34 11.32 32.61 -8.02
N GLU A 35 10.09 32.42 -7.54
CA GLU A 35 9.77 32.03 -6.17
C GLU A 35 9.11 30.63 -6.13
N VAL A 36 9.77 29.70 -5.45
CA VAL A 36 9.30 28.33 -5.16
C VAL A 36 9.22 28.15 -3.65
N SER A 37 8.17 27.50 -3.16
CA SER A 37 7.91 27.38 -1.72
C SER A 37 7.49 25.98 -1.30
N TYR A 38 7.73 25.63 -0.02
CA TYR A 38 7.32 24.32 0.50
C TYR A 38 5.81 24.11 0.39
N THR A 39 5.05 25.03 0.95
CA THR A 39 3.60 24.90 1.14
C THR A 39 2.83 24.80 -0.19
N ASN A 40 3.25 25.54 -1.21
CA ASN A 40 2.53 25.65 -2.49
C ASN A 40 3.11 24.77 -3.60
N ASP A 41 4.41 24.43 -3.56
CA ASP A 41 5.14 23.88 -4.71
C ASP A 41 5.83 22.54 -4.41
N ILE A 42 6.56 22.42 -3.31
CA ILE A 42 7.30 21.19 -2.96
C ILE A 42 6.44 20.13 -2.27
N ARG A 43 5.65 20.52 -1.26
CA ARG A 43 4.75 19.61 -0.52
C ARG A 43 3.78 18.87 -1.45
N PRO A 44 3.18 19.48 -2.50
CA PRO A 44 2.39 18.74 -3.49
C PRO A 44 3.14 17.65 -4.27
N ILE A 45 4.47 17.75 -4.40
CA ILE A 45 5.32 16.74 -5.04
C ILE A 45 5.64 15.64 -4.01
N VAL A 46 6.10 16.03 -2.82
CA VAL A 46 6.43 15.12 -1.72
C VAL A 46 5.24 14.22 -1.34
N ASN A 47 4.05 14.81 -1.16
CA ASN A 47 2.83 14.09 -0.80
C ASN A 47 2.28 13.18 -1.92
N ASN A 48 2.72 13.37 -3.17
CA ASN A 48 2.29 12.56 -4.32
C ASN A 48 3.28 11.43 -4.64
N PHE A 49 4.58 11.66 -4.46
CA PHE A 49 5.65 10.78 -4.99
C PHE A 49 6.62 10.25 -3.95
N CYS A 50 6.62 10.77 -2.71
CA CYS A 50 7.57 10.38 -1.68
C CYS A 50 6.90 9.71 -0.47
N THR A 51 5.81 10.29 0.05
CA THR A 51 5.22 9.85 1.33
C THR A 51 4.58 8.46 1.31
N THR A 52 4.44 7.81 0.16
CA THR A 52 4.03 6.39 0.08
C THR A 52 5.07 5.46 0.69
N CYS A 53 6.36 5.79 0.56
CA CYS A 53 7.48 5.00 1.09
C CYS A 53 8.27 5.71 2.20
N HIS A 54 8.14 7.04 2.29
CA HIS A 54 8.89 7.93 3.20
C HIS A 54 7.99 8.56 4.27
N ALA A 55 7.11 7.77 4.88
CA ALA A 55 6.22 8.14 5.98
C ALA A 55 5.91 6.93 6.88
N GLY A 56 5.12 7.15 7.94
CA GLY A 56 4.79 6.13 8.94
C GLY A 56 5.96 5.82 9.88
N ASP A 57 5.81 4.75 10.66
CA ASP A 57 6.80 4.38 11.69
C ASP A 57 8.08 3.77 11.09
N ASP A 58 7.95 3.04 9.97
CA ASP A 58 9.05 2.37 9.26
C ASP A 58 9.20 2.92 7.81
N PRO A 59 9.67 4.16 7.62
CA PRO A 59 9.96 4.70 6.28
C PRO A 59 11.12 3.92 5.63
N LYS A 60 11.01 3.59 4.34
CA LYS A 60 12.08 2.87 3.62
C LYS A 60 13.37 3.70 3.66
N GLY A 61 14.42 3.11 4.25
CA GLY A 61 15.73 3.76 4.44
C GLY A 61 15.79 4.80 5.57
N GLU A 62 14.93 4.70 6.59
CA GLU A 62 14.88 5.59 7.78
C GLU A 62 14.62 7.07 7.44
N PHE A 63 14.09 7.30 6.25
CA PHE A 63 14.04 8.60 5.59
C PHE A 63 12.60 9.12 5.54
N VAL A 64 12.22 9.94 6.53
CA VAL A 64 10.90 10.58 6.65
C VAL A 64 10.81 11.81 5.75
N LEU A 65 9.67 12.03 5.10
CA LEU A 65 9.36 13.26 4.32
C LEU A 65 7.95 13.79 4.61
N THR A 66 7.46 13.69 5.85
CA THR A 66 6.08 14.06 6.21
C THR A 66 5.85 15.55 6.46
N SER A 67 6.88 16.30 6.88
CA SER A 67 6.75 17.71 7.28
C SER A 67 7.76 18.63 6.58
N TYR A 68 7.53 19.94 6.69
CA TYR A 68 8.48 20.98 6.25
C TYR A 68 9.88 20.75 6.82
N ALA A 69 9.99 20.40 8.11
CA ALA A 69 11.26 20.21 8.78
C ALA A 69 12.01 18.99 8.22
N ASP A 70 11.31 17.87 8.00
CA ASP A 70 11.89 16.66 7.42
C ASP A 70 12.40 16.92 6.00
N VAL A 71 11.54 17.49 5.15
CA VAL A 71 11.86 17.77 3.74
C VAL A 71 12.97 18.79 3.63
N ARG A 72 12.98 19.85 4.46
CA ARG A 72 14.08 20.81 4.52
C ARG A 72 15.38 20.12 4.92
N LYS A 73 15.42 19.41 6.06
CA LYS A 73 16.60 18.70 6.57
C LYS A 73 17.29 17.87 5.47
N TYR A 74 16.51 17.12 4.67
CA TYR A 74 17.06 16.25 3.64
C TYR A 74 17.39 16.93 2.31
N VAL A 75 16.87 18.13 2.02
CA VAL A 75 17.35 18.96 0.88
C VAL A 75 18.59 19.74 1.29
N GLU A 76 18.60 20.30 2.51
CA GLU A 76 19.65 21.14 3.09
C GLU A 76 20.97 20.38 3.33
N ASN A 77 20.89 19.10 3.69
CA ASN A 77 22.06 18.20 3.72
C ASN A 77 22.39 17.56 2.34
N GLY A 78 21.72 17.99 1.26
CA GLY A 78 21.93 17.52 -0.12
C GLY A 78 21.45 16.09 -0.42
N THR A 79 21.03 15.29 0.56
CA THR A 79 20.73 13.86 0.36
C THR A 79 19.53 13.63 -0.56
N LEU A 80 18.45 14.40 -0.41
CA LEU A 80 17.28 14.34 -1.28
C LEU A 80 17.61 14.83 -2.69
N LEU A 81 18.32 15.95 -2.82
CA LEU A 81 18.75 16.49 -4.12
C LEU A 81 19.63 15.49 -4.89
N LYS A 82 20.58 14.84 -4.20
CA LYS A 82 21.39 13.76 -4.78
C LYS A 82 20.51 12.58 -5.20
N ARG A 83 19.60 12.13 -4.33
CA ARG A 83 18.74 10.96 -4.59
C ARG A 83 17.78 11.16 -5.75
N ILE A 84 17.04 12.27 -5.80
CA ILE A 84 16.08 12.51 -6.89
C ILE A 84 16.76 12.74 -8.23
N ASN A 85 18.06 13.02 -8.27
CA ASN A 85 18.82 13.21 -9.51
C ASN A 85 19.68 12.00 -9.91
N ASP A 86 19.63 10.87 -9.18
CA ASP A 86 20.40 9.66 -9.48
C ASP A 86 19.67 8.76 -10.50
N PRO A 87 20.12 8.68 -11.77
CA PRO A 87 19.48 7.82 -12.77
C PRO A 87 19.82 6.33 -12.60
N LYS A 88 20.82 5.98 -11.78
CA LYS A 88 21.20 4.58 -11.49
C LYS A 88 20.40 4.01 -10.31
N LYS A 89 19.87 4.87 -9.44
CA LYS A 89 19.01 4.51 -8.30
C LYS A 89 17.80 5.45 -8.22
N PRO A 90 16.92 5.44 -9.24
CA PRO A 90 15.84 6.41 -9.39
C PRO A 90 14.89 6.41 -8.19
N MET A 91 14.35 7.59 -7.90
CA MET A 91 13.24 7.78 -6.98
C MET A 91 12.16 8.68 -7.63
N PRO A 92 10.88 8.24 -7.69
CA PRO A 92 10.38 6.89 -7.37
C PRO A 92 11.09 5.75 -8.11
N GLN A 93 10.97 4.52 -7.60
CA GLN A 93 11.66 3.35 -8.14
C GLN A 93 11.21 3.03 -9.58
N ASP A 94 9.94 3.29 -9.89
CA ASP A 94 9.31 3.12 -11.21
C ASP A 94 9.87 4.09 -12.28
N GLY A 95 10.56 5.15 -11.86
CA GLY A 95 11.11 6.16 -12.75
C GLY A 95 11.49 7.46 -12.05
N LEU A 96 12.60 8.05 -12.48
CA LEU A 96 13.13 9.30 -11.92
C LEU A 96 12.12 10.44 -12.04
N LEU A 97 11.93 11.24 -10.97
CA LEU A 97 11.04 12.41 -10.99
C LEU A 97 11.22 13.27 -12.26
N PRO A 98 10.14 13.82 -12.85
CA PRO A 98 10.23 14.73 -14.00
C PRO A 98 11.23 15.87 -13.77
N LYS A 99 12.06 16.20 -14.78
CA LYS A 99 13.17 17.16 -14.67
C LYS A 99 12.74 18.52 -14.10
N TYR A 100 11.52 18.97 -14.38
CA TYR A 100 10.97 20.20 -13.81
C TYR A 100 10.74 20.10 -12.29
N MET A 101 10.16 19.00 -11.79
CA MET A 101 9.95 18.77 -10.35
C MET A 101 11.29 18.74 -9.61
N ARG A 102 12.29 18.05 -10.16
CA ARG A 102 13.65 17.99 -9.59
C ARG A 102 14.29 19.36 -9.50
N ARG A 103 14.15 20.19 -10.53
CA ARG A 103 14.65 21.57 -10.53
C ARG A 103 13.85 22.50 -9.62
N MET A 104 12.58 22.20 -9.30
CA MET A 104 11.84 22.92 -8.25
C MET A 104 12.44 22.69 -6.86
N PHE A 105 12.87 21.46 -6.52
CA PHE A 105 13.59 21.23 -5.25
C PHE A 105 14.91 22.02 -5.20
N GLN A 106 15.64 22.10 -6.32
CA GLN A 106 16.87 22.91 -6.38
C GLN A 106 16.58 24.40 -6.16
N VAL A 107 15.67 24.98 -6.94
CA VAL A 107 15.29 26.41 -6.81
C VAL A 107 14.71 26.73 -5.42
N TRP A 108 14.05 25.78 -4.76
CA TRP A 108 13.60 25.94 -3.37
C TRP A 108 14.76 25.97 -2.36
N ALA A 109 15.82 25.20 -2.59
CA ALA A 109 17.05 25.25 -1.80
C ALA A 109 17.82 26.56 -2.05
N ASP A 110 18.00 26.91 -3.32
CA ASP A 110 18.66 28.15 -3.76
C ASP A 110 17.95 29.39 -3.16
N ASN A 111 16.61 29.35 -3.06
CA ASN A 111 15.77 30.39 -2.45
C ASN A 111 15.61 30.24 -0.91
N GLY A 112 16.54 29.60 -0.22
CA GLY A 112 16.60 29.58 1.25
C GLY A 112 15.49 28.79 1.95
N TYR A 113 14.96 27.75 1.31
CA TYR A 113 13.95 26.83 1.86
C TYR A 113 12.62 27.50 2.25
N LEU A 114 12.18 28.52 1.52
CA LEU A 114 10.96 29.30 1.81
C LEU A 114 9.74 28.41 2.14
N ASN A 115 9.25 28.45 3.37
CA ASN A 115 8.14 27.58 3.82
C ASN A 115 6.80 28.01 3.20
N MET A 116 6.50 29.31 3.30
CA MET A 116 5.27 29.95 2.82
C MET A 116 5.61 30.90 1.69
N GLY A 117 5.28 30.55 0.45
CA GLY A 117 5.41 31.47 -0.69
C GLY A 117 4.36 32.56 -0.65
N LYS A 118 4.67 33.71 -1.27
CA LYS A 118 3.69 34.74 -1.63
C LYS A 118 2.54 34.09 -2.40
N LYS A 119 1.32 34.63 -2.25
CA LYS A 119 0.13 34.12 -2.95
C LYS A 119 0.24 34.41 -4.46
N SER A 120 0.95 33.56 -5.20
CA SER A 120 1.01 33.59 -6.66
C SER A 120 -0.36 33.21 -7.24
N SER A 121 -1.24 34.19 -7.41
CA SER A 121 -2.51 34.00 -8.10
C SER A 121 -2.24 33.59 -9.55
N LYS A 122 -2.41 32.31 -9.89
CA LYS A 122 -2.38 31.91 -11.31
C LYS A 122 -3.59 32.58 -11.98
N PRO A 123 -3.48 33.11 -13.21
CA PRO A 123 -4.55 33.91 -13.81
C PRO A 123 -5.89 33.17 -14.01
N ASN A 124 -5.90 31.83 -13.94
CA ASN A 124 -7.10 30.98 -13.99
C ASN A 124 -7.24 30.05 -12.74
N GLU A 125 -6.73 30.44 -11.57
CA GLU A 125 -6.97 29.71 -10.32
C GLU A 125 -8.39 29.99 -9.81
N ARG A 126 -9.19 28.96 -9.51
CA ARG A 126 -10.48 29.15 -8.80
C ARG A 126 -10.17 29.73 -7.42
N LYS A 127 -10.60 30.96 -7.16
CA LYS A 127 -10.53 31.55 -5.82
C LYS A 127 -11.66 30.97 -4.98
N PHE A 128 -11.38 30.59 -3.73
CA PHE A 128 -12.42 30.13 -2.81
C PHE A 128 -13.57 31.13 -2.61
N ALA A 129 -13.29 32.44 -2.70
CA ALA A 129 -14.29 33.50 -2.61
C ALA A 129 -15.31 33.51 -3.78
N ASP A 130 -14.93 32.95 -4.93
CA ASP A 130 -15.79 32.87 -6.12
C ASP A 130 -16.62 31.57 -6.14
N PHE A 131 -16.41 30.65 -5.18
CA PHE A 131 -17.10 29.37 -5.14
C PHE A 131 -18.57 29.52 -4.73
N LYS A 132 -19.47 29.10 -5.63
CA LYS A 132 -20.91 29.01 -5.37
C LYS A 132 -21.31 27.53 -5.43
N PRO A 133 -21.84 26.93 -4.35
CA PRO A 133 -22.21 25.52 -4.35
C PRO A 133 -23.32 25.25 -5.39
N PRO A 134 -23.21 24.18 -6.19
CA PRO A 134 -24.23 23.84 -7.18
C PRO A 134 -25.50 23.31 -6.51
N LYS A 135 -26.66 23.47 -7.16
CA LYS A 135 -27.90 22.84 -6.70
C LYS A 135 -27.83 21.32 -6.91
N ILE A 136 -27.48 20.58 -5.87
CA ILE A 136 -27.41 19.12 -5.91
C ILE A 136 -28.83 18.54 -5.89
N VAL A 137 -29.15 17.75 -6.92
CA VAL A 137 -30.43 17.06 -7.10
C VAL A 137 -30.20 15.55 -7.00
N PRO A 138 -30.54 14.91 -5.87
CA PRO A 138 -30.33 13.47 -5.71
C PRO A 138 -31.22 12.64 -6.64
N VAL A 139 -30.82 11.39 -6.86
CA VAL A 139 -31.69 10.35 -7.42
C VAL A 139 -32.68 9.89 -6.35
N ASP A 140 -33.91 9.57 -6.78
CA ASP A 140 -34.94 8.98 -5.92
C ASP A 140 -34.89 7.46 -6.05
N ILE A 141 -34.35 6.77 -5.02
CA ILE A 141 -34.16 5.32 -5.06
C ILE A 141 -35.46 4.51 -4.98
N ASN A 142 -36.59 5.17 -4.70
CA ASN A 142 -37.89 4.53 -4.89
C ASN A 142 -38.15 4.26 -6.38
N LYS A 143 -37.57 5.08 -7.28
CA LYS A 143 -37.77 5.03 -8.74
C LYS A 143 -36.61 4.37 -9.51
N LYS A 144 -35.35 4.68 -9.19
CA LYS A 144 -34.17 4.03 -9.82
C LYS A 144 -32.89 4.12 -8.97
N GLY A 145 -31.91 3.26 -9.22
CA GLY A 145 -30.57 3.34 -8.63
C GLY A 145 -30.38 2.62 -7.29
N PHE A 146 -31.43 1.97 -6.77
CA PHE A 146 -31.35 1.21 -5.52
C PHE A 146 -30.47 -0.04 -5.62
N ASP A 147 -30.47 -0.63 -6.81
CA ASP A 147 -29.65 -1.76 -7.25
C ASP A 147 -28.14 -1.50 -7.16
N LEU A 148 -27.71 -0.26 -6.91
CA LEU A 148 -26.33 0.05 -6.50
C LEU A 148 -25.89 -0.78 -5.29
N LEU A 149 -26.75 -1.01 -4.29
CA LEU A 149 -26.34 -1.77 -3.10
C LEU A 149 -26.15 -3.26 -3.38
N GLU A 150 -27.02 -3.85 -4.23
CA GLU A 150 -26.91 -5.24 -4.68
C GLU A 150 -25.71 -5.44 -5.59
N ASN A 151 -25.48 -4.49 -6.50
CA ASN A 151 -24.35 -4.51 -7.42
C ASN A 151 -23.03 -4.29 -6.70
N MET A 152 -22.95 -3.35 -5.75
CA MET A 152 -21.72 -3.08 -4.99
C MET A 152 -21.34 -4.22 -4.05
N GLN A 153 -22.31 -4.96 -3.51
CA GLN A 153 -21.99 -6.01 -2.53
C GLN A 153 -21.18 -7.15 -3.16
N GLY A 154 -19.98 -7.37 -2.63
CA GLY A 154 -19.08 -8.41 -3.11
C GLY A 154 -17.67 -8.30 -2.53
N HIS A 155 -16.92 -9.40 -2.60
CA HIS A 155 -15.47 -9.34 -2.58
C HIS A 155 -15.01 -9.04 -4.01
N TRP A 156 -14.28 -7.95 -4.21
CA TRP A 156 -13.80 -7.49 -5.51
C TRP A 156 -12.29 -7.57 -5.59
N VAL A 157 -11.76 -8.23 -6.63
CA VAL A 157 -10.31 -8.39 -6.86
C VAL A 157 -9.95 -7.95 -8.27
N GLY A 158 -8.90 -7.16 -8.43
CA GLY A 158 -8.40 -6.70 -9.73
C GLY A 158 -7.33 -5.63 -9.61
N SER A 159 -7.14 -4.81 -10.64
CA SER A 159 -6.09 -3.79 -10.66
C SER A 159 -6.57 -2.43 -10.17
N MET A 160 -5.64 -1.61 -9.65
CA MET A 160 -5.91 -0.25 -9.20
C MET A 160 -4.84 0.73 -9.70
N TYR A 161 -5.25 1.80 -10.36
CA TYR A 161 -4.44 3.02 -10.50
C TYR A 161 -4.73 3.94 -9.31
N LEU A 162 -3.71 4.41 -8.60
CA LEU A 162 -3.83 5.32 -7.47
C LEU A 162 -2.64 6.28 -7.42
N LEU A 163 -2.91 7.59 -7.28
CA LEU A 163 -1.91 8.67 -7.11
C LEU A 163 -0.85 8.83 -8.23
N GLY A 164 -0.91 8.03 -9.31
CA GLY A 164 0.08 8.02 -10.38
C GLY A 164 0.76 6.65 -10.59
N GLN A 165 0.54 5.70 -9.67
CA GLN A 165 1.08 4.34 -9.74
C GLN A 165 0.00 3.33 -10.11
N ASN A 166 0.40 2.25 -10.78
CA ASN A 166 -0.44 1.10 -11.08
C ASN A 166 -0.12 -0.03 -10.10
N TYR A 167 -1.15 -0.63 -9.53
CA TYR A 167 -1.10 -1.82 -8.69
C TYR A 167 -1.81 -2.92 -9.47
N GLU A 168 -1.10 -3.98 -9.85
CA GLU A 168 -1.67 -5.07 -10.65
C GLU A 168 -2.75 -5.85 -9.89
N TRP A 169 -2.63 -5.89 -8.57
CA TRP A 169 -3.54 -6.58 -7.66
C TRP A 169 -3.95 -5.67 -6.50
N MET A 170 -5.25 -5.64 -6.22
CA MET A 170 -5.91 -4.96 -5.10
C MET A 170 -7.24 -5.68 -4.83
N ALA A 171 -7.60 -5.83 -3.56
CA ALA A 171 -8.83 -6.46 -3.13
C ALA A 171 -9.64 -5.56 -2.18
N PHE A 172 -10.96 -5.57 -2.34
CA PHE A 172 -11.90 -4.89 -1.44
C PHE A 172 -13.08 -5.80 -1.04
N ASP A 173 -13.34 -5.91 0.25
CA ASP A 173 -14.44 -6.68 0.82
C ASP A 173 -15.65 -5.78 1.14
N TYR A 174 -16.50 -5.53 0.13
CA TYR A 174 -17.72 -4.73 0.25
C TYR A 174 -18.91 -5.59 0.71
N ARG A 175 -18.82 -6.19 1.90
CA ARG A 175 -19.96 -6.88 2.53
C ARG A 175 -20.95 -5.92 3.18
N ALA A 176 -22.18 -6.40 3.36
CA ALA A 176 -23.24 -5.63 4.01
C ALA A 176 -23.09 -5.58 5.53
N ILE A 177 -23.37 -4.42 6.12
CA ILE A 177 -23.30 -4.17 7.57
C ILE A 177 -24.61 -3.63 8.15
N ALA A 178 -25.51 -3.09 7.32
CA ALA A 178 -26.91 -2.87 7.67
C ALA A 178 -27.84 -3.32 6.53
N PRO A 179 -29.16 -3.44 6.75
CA PRO A 179 -30.12 -3.82 5.71
C PRO A 179 -30.11 -2.90 4.47
N SER A 180 -29.56 -1.69 4.62
CA SER A 180 -29.47 -0.68 3.57
C SER A 180 -28.05 -0.13 3.39
N HIS A 181 -27.01 -0.85 3.83
CA HIS A 181 -25.64 -0.33 3.95
C HIS A 181 -24.58 -1.41 3.66
N VAL A 182 -23.72 -1.17 2.65
CA VAL A 182 -22.50 -1.94 2.37
C VAL A 182 -21.24 -1.14 2.70
N HIS A 183 -20.20 -1.82 3.17
CA HIS A 183 -18.96 -1.18 3.63
C HIS A 183 -17.75 -1.98 3.16
N GLY A 184 -16.72 -1.30 2.67
CA GLY A 184 -15.42 -1.88 2.33
C GLY A 184 -14.28 -0.99 2.84
N ILE A 185 -13.20 -1.62 3.28
CA ILE A 185 -12.04 -0.96 3.89
C ILE A 185 -10.73 -1.56 3.39
N TYR A 186 -9.74 -0.69 3.19
CA TYR A 186 -8.33 -0.99 3.12
C TYR A 186 -7.64 -0.50 4.39
N GLU A 187 -6.83 -1.35 5.02
CA GLU A 187 -6.02 -1.00 6.19
C GLU A 187 -4.54 -1.17 5.82
N GLY A 188 -3.79 -0.07 5.84
CA GLY A 188 -2.37 0.01 5.43
C GLY A 188 -1.40 0.11 6.61
N GLY A 189 -1.75 -0.44 7.77
CA GLY A 189 -0.87 -0.44 8.94
C GLY A 189 -0.67 0.94 9.56
N SER A 190 0.59 1.32 9.80
CA SER A 190 0.99 2.62 10.35
C SER A 190 0.67 3.80 9.42
N ILE A 191 0.49 3.56 8.11
CA ILE A 191 -0.01 4.57 7.14
C ILE A 191 -1.48 4.92 7.45
N GLY A 192 -2.24 3.99 8.04
CA GLY A 192 -3.62 4.17 8.51
C GLY A 192 -4.65 3.33 7.75
N ASN A 193 -5.87 3.84 7.58
CA ASN A 193 -6.96 3.15 6.88
C ASN A 193 -7.75 4.07 5.93
N LEU A 194 -8.35 3.46 4.90
CA LEU A 194 -9.22 4.11 3.93
C LEU A 194 -10.42 3.19 3.64
N PHE A 195 -11.64 3.68 3.85
CA PHE A 195 -12.89 2.98 3.59
C PHE A 195 -13.78 3.72 2.62
N THR A 196 -14.71 2.98 1.99
CA THR A 196 -15.94 3.54 1.44
C THR A 196 -17.15 2.77 1.98
N SER A 197 -18.16 3.50 2.42
CA SER A 197 -19.50 3.00 2.75
C SER A 197 -20.50 3.50 1.72
N PHE A 198 -21.50 2.68 1.33
CA PHE A 198 -22.67 3.11 0.56
C PHE A 198 -23.95 2.76 1.35
N PHE A 199 -24.82 3.74 1.61
CA PHE A 199 -25.97 3.59 2.50
C PHE A 199 -27.19 4.41 2.06
N VAL A 200 -28.39 3.94 2.42
CA VAL A 200 -29.65 4.69 2.18
C VAL A 200 -29.87 5.78 3.22
N THR A 201 -30.28 6.95 2.74
CA THR A 201 -30.59 8.14 3.55
C THR A 201 -31.74 8.94 2.93
N ASN A 202 -32.30 9.91 3.66
CA ASN A 202 -33.01 11.01 3.02
C ASN A 202 -32.06 12.20 2.88
N PHE A 203 -32.04 12.89 1.74
CA PHE A 203 -31.24 14.09 1.49
C PHE A 203 -31.93 14.98 0.44
N ASN A 204 -31.89 16.30 0.59
CA ASN A 204 -32.57 17.29 -0.29
C ASN A 204 -34.00 16.87 -0.72
N GLY A 205 -34.83 16.44 0.24
CA GLY A 205 -36.23 16.06 0.02
C GLY A 205 -36.47 14.73 -0.70
N LYS A 206 -35.44 13.90 -0.90
CA LYS A 206 -35.56 12.58 -1.53
C LYS A 206 -34.93 11.49 -0.68
N ARG A 207 -35.47 10.26 -0.76
CA ARG A 207 -34.72 9.07 -0.33
C ARG A 207 -33.72 8.71 -1.42
N THR A 208 -32.46 8.57 -1.05
CA THR A 208 -31.32 8.38 -1.96
C THR A 208 -30.29 7.43 -1.36
N ILE A 209 -29.24 7.10 -2.11
CA ILE A 209 -28.01 6.51 -1.58
C ILE A 209 -26.95 7.59 -1.47
N MET A 210 -26.22 7.57 -0.35
CA MET A 210 -25.00 8.34 -0.17
C MET A 210 -23.80 7.41 0.02
N ALA A 211 -22.62 7.91 -0.34
CA ALA A 211 -21.36 7.29 0.02
C ALA A 211 -20.63 8.13 1.08
N ARG A 212 -19.99 7.45 2.04
CA ARG A 212 -19.04 8.02 2.99
C ARG A 212 -17.69 7.40 2.71
N ASN A 213 -16.77 8.17 2.12
CA ASN A 213 -15.40 7.77 1.83
C ASN A 213 -14.43 8.50 2.77
N GLY A 214 -13.43 7.82 3.30
CA GLY A 214 -12.54 8.44 4.29
C GLY A 214 -11.73 7.46 5.13
N GLY A 215 -11.18 7.94 6.24
CA GLY A 215 -10.37 7.17 7.18
C GLY A 215 -9.32 8.02 7.87
N LEU A 216 -8.28 7.37 8.37
CA LEU A 216 -7.09 7.97 8.95
C LEU A 216 -5.92 7.75 7.99
N LEU A 217 -5.27 8.82 7.51
CA LEU A 217 -4.11 8.71 6.62
C LEU A 217 -2.98 9.60 7.13
N ASN A 218 -1.83 9.01 7.47
CA ASN A 218 -0.67 9.70 8.05
C ASN A 218 -1.04 10.63 9.23
N GLY A 219 -1.88 10.14 10.15
CA GLY A 219 -2.37 10.90 11.32
C GLY A 219 -3.54 11.86 11.05
N ILE A 220 -3.86 12.16 9.78
CA ILE A 220 -4.98 13.03 9.41
C ILE A 220 -6.26 12.19 9.28
N TYR A 221 -7.25 12.45 10.13
CA TYR A 221 -8.61 11.96 9.93
C TYR A 221 -9.31 12.78 8.85
N ARG A 222 -9.96 12.10 7.92
CA ARG A 222 -10.76 12.72 6.86
C ARG A 222 -11.93 11.82 6.50
N THR A 223 -13.16 12.32 6.57
CA THR A 223 -14.32 11.75 5.85
C THR A 223 -14.89 12.75 4.87
N SER A 224 -15.50 12.24 3.80
CA SER A 224 -16.16 13.00 2.74
C SER A 224 -17.46 12.31 2.35
N TYR A 225 -18.53 13.09 2.23
CA TYR A 225 -19.87 12.59 1.95
C TYR A 225 -20.27 12.92 0.51
N PHE A 226 -20.78 11.92 -0.20
CA PHE A 226 -21.18 11.98 -1.59
C PHE A 226 -22.63 11.52 -1.72
N VAL A 227 -23.40 12.08 -2.65
CA VAL A 227 -24.78 11.68 -2.92
C VAL A 227 -24.98 11.28 -4.38
N LEU A 228 -25.75 10.21 -4.59
CA LEU A 228 -26.14 9.71 -5.91
C LEU A 228 -26.92 10.79 -6.68
N ASP A 229 -26.29 11.39 -7.70
CA ASP A 229 -26.85 12.45 -8.54
C ASP A 229 -27.26 11.94 -9.93
N HIS A 230 -26.63 10.87 -10.40
CA HIS A 230 -26.91 10.29 -11.71
C HIS A 230 -26.92 8.77 -11.68
N VAL A 231 -27.87 8.20 -12.44
CA VAL A 231 -27.97 6.76 -12.72
C VAL A 231 -28.40 6.58 -14.17
N ALA A 232 -27.66 5.77 -14.91
CA ALA A 232 -27.96 5.35 -16.27
C ALA A 232 -27.85 3.83 -16.40
N TYR A 233 -28.65 3.25 -17.29
CA TYR A 233 -28.68 1.82 -17.54
C TYR A 233 -28.49 1.54 -19.03
N GLY A 234 -27.56 0.64 -19.35
CA GLY A 234 -27.45 0.02 -20.67
C GLY A 234 -27.98 -1.42 -20.63
N GLN A 235 -28.01 -2.10 -21.78
CA GLN A 235 -28.57 -3.47 -21.90
C GLN A 235 -27.95 -4.50 -20.94
N ARG A 236 -26.70 -4.30 -20.49
CA ARG A 236 -25.95 -5.21 -19.61
C ARG A 236 -25.09 -4.49 -18.57
N HIS A 237 -25.32 -3.20 -18.33
CA HIS A 237 -24.54 -2.42 -17.35
C HIS A 237 -25.39 -1.40 -16.60
N GLY A 238 -25.02 -1.15 -15.34
CA GLY A 238 -25.52 -0.03 -14.54
C GLY A 238 -24.40 0.96 -14.24
N TYR A 239 -24.62 2.24 -14.54
CA TYR A 239 -23.73 3.36 -14.24
C TYR A 239 -24.33 4.22 -13.14
N TYR A 240 -23.53 4.53 -12.12
CA TYR A 240 -23.93 5.31 -10.95
C TYR A 240 -22.88 6.38 -10.69
N ARG A 241 -23.29 7.64 -10.49
CA ARG A 241 -22.39 8.73 -10.09
C ARG A 241 -22.83 9.34 -8.77
N LEU A 242 -21.88 9.47 -7.85
CA LEU A 242 -22.07 10.14 -6.57
C LEU A 242 -21.13 11.35 -6.47
N VAL A 243 -21.66 12.50 -6.09
CA VAL A 243 -20.94 13.79 -6.07
C VAL A 243 -20.89 14.34 -4.65
N ASP A 244 -19.89 15.16 -4.32
CA ASP A 244 -19.76 15.84 -3.02
C ASP A 244 -21.09 16.45 -2.59
N ALA A 245 -21.55 16.13 -1.38
CA ALA A 245 -22.89 16.47 -0.91
C ALA A 245 -23.11 17.96 -0.59
N TYR A 246 -22.08 18.80 -0.76
CA TYR A 246 -22.19 20.26 -0.74
C TYR A 246 -21.69 20.89 -2.05
N GLY A 247 -20.49 20.47 -2.50
CA GLY A 247 -19.80 21.07 -3.64
C GLY A 247 -20.07 20.44 -5.00
N GLY A 248 -20.78 19.31 -5.03
CA GLY A 248 -21.07 18.55 -6.24
C GLY A 248 -19.83 18.10 -7.02
N LYS A 249 -20.06 17.83 -8.32
CA LYS A 249 -19.02 17.35 -9.25
C LYS A 249 -17.84 18.32 -9.44
N ASP A 250 -18.00 19.59 -9.07
CA ASP A 250 -16.97 20.62 -9.15
C ASP A 250 -15.87 20.47 -8.09
N ILE A 251 -16.14 19.68 -7.05
CA ILE A 251 -15.23 19.49 -5.91
C ILE A 251 -14.70 18.06 -5.86
N MET A 252 -15.56 17.08 -5.68
CA MET A 252 -15.17 15.67 -5.77
C MET A 252 -16.35 14.81 -6.16
N TRP A 253 -16.07 13.72 -6.86
CA TRP A 253 -17.10 12.78 -7.27
C TRP A 253 -16.49 11.40 -7.52
N MET A 254 -17.36 10.40 -7.56
CA MET A 254 -17.04 9.03 -7.91
C MET A 254 -18.07 8.47 -8.87
N GLU A 255 -17.65 7.53 -9.69
CA GLU A 255 -18.53 6.77 -10.57
C GLU A 255 -18.23 5.28 -10.46
N LEU A 256 -19.29 4.49 -10.62
CA LEU A 256 -19.26 3.03 -10.56
C LEU A 256 -20.02 2.48 -11.77
N THR A 257 -19.34 1.68 -12.59
CA THR A 257 -19.94 0.94 -13.70
C THR A 257 -19.89 -0.55 -13.38
N PHE A 258 -21.05 -1.19 -13.34
CA PHE A 258 -21.15 -2.64 -13.11
C PHE A 258 -21.55 -3.35 -14.38
N THR A 259 -20.79 -4.37 -14.79
CA THR A 259 -21.08 -5.19 -15.98
C THR A 259 -20.98 -6.67 -15.62
N GLY A 260 -22.11 -7.25 -15.19
CA GLY A 260 -22.23 -8.65 -14.75
C GLY A 260 -21.43 -8.99 -13.49
N TYR A 261 -20.19 -9.46 -13.68
CA TYR A 261 -19.24 -9.74 -12.59
C TYR A 261 -18.05 -8.78 -12.57
N LYS A 262 -18.07 -7.69 -13.36
CA LYS A 262 -17.05 -6.64 -13.36
C LYS A 262 -17.53 -5.37 -12.69
N ILE A 263 -16.60 -4.66 -12.04
CA ILE A 263 -16.75 -3.27 -11.57
C ILE A 263 -15.64 -2.41 -12.16
N GLU A 264 -15.99 -1.20 -12.59
CA GLU A 264 -15.07 -0.09 -12.80
C GLU A 264 -15.46 1.00 -11.79
N PHE A 265 -14.54 1.40 -10.91
CA PHE A 265 -14.79 2.37 -9.83
C PHE A 265 -13.73 3.47 -9.88
N ASN A 266 -14.12 4.64 -10.41
CA ASN A 266 -13.27 5.81 -10.53
C ASN A 266 -13.62 6.85 -9.45
N SER A 267 -12.62 7.57 -8.95
CA SER A 267 -12.83 8.76 -8.12
C SER A 267 -12.01 9.95 -8.58
N TYR A 268 -12.57 11.14 -8.41
CA TYR A 268 -12.05 12.40 -8.91
C TYR A 268 -12.03 13.44 -7.78
N THR A 269 -10.93 14.19 -7.64
CA THR A 269 -10.81 15.21 -6.59
C THR A 269 -10.15 16.51 -7.07
N SER A 270 -10.69 17.63 -6.59
CA SER A 270 -10.13 18.99 -6.69
C SER A 270 -9.21 19.35 -5.52
N ARG A 271 -8.94 18.44 -4.57
CA ARG A 271 -8.34 18.80 -3.26
C ARG A 271 -9.14 19.92 -2.56
N PHE A 272 -10.46 19.74 -2.46
CA PHE A 272 -11.44 20.66 -1.83
C PHE A 272 -11.66 22.01 -2.54
N GLY A 273 -11.38 22.11 -3.84
CA GLY A 273 -11.90 23.18 -4.71
C GLY A 273 -10.90 24.13 -5.34
N LEU A 274 -9.59 23.86 -5.24
CA LEU A 274 -8.54 24.72 -5.79
C LEU A 274 -8.34 24.50 -7.31
N PRO A 275 -7.78 23.36 -7.79
CA PRO A 275 -7.86 22.97 -9.19
C PRO A 275 -9.24 22.41 -9.58
N GLN A 276 -9.48 22.26 -10.88
CA GLN A 276 -10.53 21.38 -11.39
C GLN A 276 -10.29 19.92 -10.93
N PRO A 277 -11.34 19.12 -10.67
CA PRO A 277 -11.19 17.72 -10.28
C PRO A 277 -10.42 16.89 -11.31
N LYS A 278 -9.54 16.02 -10.82
CA LYS A 278 -8.78 15.06 -11.65
C LYS A 278 -8.92 13.64 -11.10
N LEU A 279 -8.73 12.65 -11.97
CA LEU A 279 -8.71 11.23 -11.59
C LEU A 279 -7.69 11.02 -10.46
N HIS A 280 -8.17 10.42 -9.38
CA HIS A 280 -7.43 10.19 -8.13
C HIS A 280 -7.15 8.70 -7.92
N MET A 281 -8.16 7.88 -8.21
CA MET A 281 -8.15 6.42 -8.17
C MET A 281 -8.99 5.87 -9.34
N SER A 282 -8.58 4.76 -9.95
CA SER A 282 -9.38 3.94 -10.85
C SER A 282 -9.16 2.47 -10.49
N PHE A 283 -10.20 1.77 -10.06
CA PHE A 283 -10.16 0.34 -9.73
C PHE A 283 -10.97 -0.46 -10.76
N GLN A 284 -10.40 -1.54 -11.29
CA GLN A 284 -11.05 -2.44 -12.24
C GLN A 284 -11.06 -3.86 -11.66
N GLY A 285 -12.20 -4.25 -11.09
CA GLY A 285 -12.35 -5.48 -10.31
C GLY A 285 -13.26 -6.54 -10.96
N LYS A 286 -13.05 -7.79 -10.56
CA LYS A 286 -13.98 -8.91 -10.74
C LYS A 286 -14.59 -9.30 -9.40
N ARG A 287 -15.89 -9.63 -9.38
CA ARG A 287 -16.59 -10.14 -8.20
C ARG A 287 -16.20 -11.58 -7.95
N MET A 288 -15.44 -11.79 -6.89
CA MET A 288 -15.02 -13.09 -6.37
C MET A 288 -15.91 -13.48 -5.19
N HIS A 289 -15.88 -14.76 -4.81
CA HIS A 289 -16.39 -15.25 -3.52
C HIS A 289 -17.82 -14.77 -3.15
N PRO A 290 -18.83 -14.91 -4.06
CA PRO A 290 -20.18 -14.40 -3.86
C PRO A 290 -20.89 -15.01 -2.64
N GLU A 291 -20.47 -16.18 -2.17
CA GLU A 291 -20.96 -16.82 -0.95
C GLU A 291 -20.78 -15.95 0.30
N LEU A 292 -19.69 -15.17 0.38
CA LEU A 292 -19.41 -14.28 1.50
C LEU A 292 -20.42 -13.12 1.55
N ALA A 293 -20.72 -12.56 0.39
CA ALA A 293 -21.72 -11.49 0.21
C ALA A 293 -23.14 -12.00 0.44
N ALA A 294 -23.49 -13.18 -0.09
CA ALA A 294 -24.80 -13.80 0.12
C ALA A 294 -25.05 -14.12 1.61
N ALA A 295 -24.04 -14.61 2.33
CA ALA A 295 -24.13 -14.88 3.76
C ALA A 295 -24.34 -13.59 4.58
N ALA A 296 -23.57 -12.53 4.30
CA ALA A 296 -23.71 -11.23 4.97
C ALA A 296 -25.10 -10.61 4.73
N ALA A 297 -25.53 -10.52 3.47
CA ALA A 297 -26.85 -10.01 3.12
C ALA A 297 -27.99 -10.79 3.77
N LYS A 298 -27.93 -12.13 3.78
CA LYS A 298 -28.92 -12.98 4.45
C LYS A 298 -28.98 -12.74 5.95
N ALA A 299 -27.84 -12.55 6.62
CA ALA A 299 -27.77 -12.42 8.06
C ALA A 299 -28.38 -11.11 8.60
N ILE A 300 -28.45 -10.05 7.78
CA ILE A 300 -29.03 -8.74 8.18
C ILE A 300 -30.25 -8.32 7.35
N GLY A 301 -30.56 -9.04 6.27
CA GLY A 301 -31.63 -8.73 5.34
C GLY A 301 -31.35 -7.51 4.45
N LEU A 302 -30.15 -7.43 3.86
CA LEU A 302 -29.88 -6.53 2.73
C LEU A 302 -30.45 -7.16 1.44
N PRO A 303 -31.12 -6.40 0.53
CA PRO A 303 -31.31 -4.95 0.53
C PRO A 303 -32.72 -4.51 0.97
N LYS A 304 -32.81 -3.34 1.63
CA LYS A 304 -34.06 -2.64 1.97
C LYS A 304 -33.99 -1.15 1.64
N LYS A 305 -35.13 -0.55 1.25
CA LYS A 305 -35.26 0.90 1.01
C LYS A 305 -35.54 1.69 2.31
N VAL A 306 -35.03 1.21 3.45
CA VAL A 306 -35.14 1.90 4.76
C VAL A 306 -33.92 2.77 4.99
N VAL A 307 -34.08 3.87 5.72
CA VAL A 307 -32.97 4.77 6.06
C VAL A 307 -32.06 4.14 7.10
N ASP A 308 -30.76 4.18 6.86
CA ASP A 308 -29.73 3.73 7.81
C ASP A 308 -29.23 4.89 8.67
N PHE A 309 -28.94 6.04 8.02
CA PHE A 309 -28.65 7.31 8.69
C PHE A 309 -29.38 8.45 7.96
N ASP A 310 -30.02 9.38 8.66
CA ASP A 310 -30.89 10.40 8.05
C ASP A 310 -30.20 11.78 7.92
N PHE A 311 -30.16 12.32 6.70
CA PHE A 311 -29.67 13.66 6.37
C PHE A 311 -30.77 14.60 5.83
N ALA A 312 -32.05 14.33 6.14
CA ALA A 312 -33.18 15.19 5.75
C ALA A 312 -33.02 16.65 6.22
N LYS A 313 -32.34 16.88 7.35
CA LYS A 313 -32.01 18.21 7.90
C LYS A 313 -30.69 18.79 7.37
N GLY A 314 -30.09 18.16 6.37
CA GLY A 314 -28.75 18.48 5.87
C GLY A 314 -27.63 17.80 6.65
N LEU A 315 -26.40 18.07 6.23
CA LEU A 315 -25.16 17.64 6.87
C LEU A 315 -24.67 18.72 7.86
N PRO A 316 -24.05 18.34 9.00
CA PRO A 316 -23.53 19.33 9.96
C PRO A 316 -22.36 20.11 9.37
N THR A 317 -22.19 21.37 9.78
CA THR A 317 -21.09 22.22 9.31
C THR A 317 -19.73 21.68 9.78
N PRO A 318 -18.75 21.47 8.87
CA PRO A 318 -17.40 21.04 9.24
C PRO A 318 -16.66 22.02 10.16
N THR A 319 -15.65 21.54 10.89
CA THR A 319 -14.83 22.34 11.83
C THR A 319 -13.85 23.32 11.19
N TRP A 320 -13.57 23.19 9.90
CA TRP A 320 -12.57 24.02 9.21
C TRP A 320 -13.16 25.27 8.55
N VAL A 321 -14.49 25.46 8.58
CA VAL A 321 -15.15 26.60 7.92
C VAL A 321 -14.76 27.95 8.50
N ASP A 322 -14.37 27.98 9.79
CA ASP A 322 -13.90 29.17 10.49
C ASP A 322 -12.56 29.70 9.93
N LYS A 323 -11.87 28.88 9.10
CA LYS A 323 -10.56 29.18 8.50
C LYS A 323 -10.57 29.20 6.97
N TYR A 324 -11.53 28.51 6.32
CA TYR A 324 -11.62 28.40 4.87
C TYR A 324 -13.09 28.38 4.42
N PRO A 325 -13.48 29.07 3.31
CA PRO A 325 -14.84 29.02 2.81
C PRO A 325 -15.32 27.59 2.56
N LEU A 326 -16.53 27.26 3.02
CA LEU A 326 -17.12 25.94 2.87
C LEU A 326 -17.28 25.59 1.38
N THR A 327 -16.50 24.62 0.90
CA THR A 327 -16.60 24.07 -0.45
C THR A 327 -17.14 22.64 -0.51
N SER A 328 -17.09 21.90 0.59
CA SER A 328 -17.09 20.43 0.55
C SER A 328 -17.76 19.81 1.77
N ALA A 329 -18.49 18.71 1.55
CA ALA A 329 -19.08 17.88 2.59
C ALA A 329 -18.04 16.97 3.27
N SER A 330 -16.95 17.57 3.79
CA SER A 330 -15.80 16.86 4.35
C SER A 330 -15.50 17.26 5.79
N TYR A 331 -15.19 16.26 6.62
CA TYR A 331 -14.87 16.41 8.05
C TYR A 331 -13.41 16.00 8.26
N ILE A 332 -12.60 16.90 8.80
CA ILE A 332 -11.14 16.76 8.83
C ILE A 332 -10.61 17.16 10.20
N TRP A 333 -9.71 16.36 10.77
CA TRP A 333 -8.95 16.70 11.97
C TRP A 333 -7.61 15.99 12.01
N GLU A 334 -6.58 16.63 12.55
CA GLU A 334 -5.25 16.07 12.76
C GLU A 334 -4.80 16.47 14.18
N GLU A 335 -4.50 15.48 15.03
CA GLU A 335 -4.06 15.74 16.40
C GLU A 335 -3.24 14.55 16.92
N LYS A 336 -2.02 14.80 17.40
CA LYS A 336 -1.12 13.73 17.86
C LYS A 336 -1.67 13.06 19.11
N GLY A 337 -1.51 11.74 19.20
CA GLY A 337 -1.93 10.93 20.35
C GLY A 337 -3.41 10.52 20.36
N LYS A 338 -4.29 11.18 19.59
CA LYS A 338 -5.71 10.80 19.48
C LYS A 338 -5.93 9.60 18.58
N ARG A 339 -6.83 8.71 19.00
CA ARG A 339 -7.22 7.52 18.23
C ARG A 339 -8.32 7.87 17.22
N LEU A 340 -8.47 7.03 16.18
CA LEU A 340 -9.44 7.14 15.08
C LEU A 340 -10.81 7.71 15.49
N LEU A 341 -11.41 7.17 16.55
CA LEU A 341 -12.76 7.56 17.01
C LEU A 341 -12.79 8.92 17.73
N GLU A 342 -11.70 9.32 18.38
CA GLU A 342 -11.61 10.66 18.96
C GLU A 342 -11.47 11.71 17.86
N LEU A 343 -10.57 11.47 16.90
CA LEU A 343 -10.40 12.34 15.72
C LEU A 343 -11.72 12.49 14.95
N ALA A 344 -12.47 11.39 14.75
CA ALA A 344 -13.79 11.42 14.13
C ALA A 344 -14.82 12.30 14.89
N ARG A 345 -14.78 12.29 16.22
CA ARG A 345 -15.66 13.12 17.06
C ARG A 345 -15.27 14.59 16.99
N VAL A 346 -13.98 14.93 17.10
CA VAL A 346 -13.51 16.33 17.01
C VAL A 346 -13.70 16.90 15.60
N ALA A 347 -13.54 16.08 14.55
CA ALA A 347 -13.84 16.44 13.17
C ALA A 347 -15.33 16.77 12.90
N LYS A 348 -16.24 16.45 13.84
CA LYS A 348 -17.71 16.49 13.69
C LYS A 348 -18.26 15.56 12.60
N ASP A 349 -17.61 14.42 12.35
CA ASP A 349 -18.09 13.41 11.40
C ASP A 349 -19.48 12.88 11.82
N PRO A 350 -20.54 13.04 11.01
CA PRO A 350 -21.92 12.75 11.44
C PRO A 350 -22.20 11.27 11.67
N TYR A 351 -21.59 10.38 10.87
CA TYR A 351 -21.78 8.93 10.94
C TYR A 351 -20.43 8.21 11.12
N ARG A 352 -20.10 7.86 12.37
CA ARG A 352 -18.79 7.32 12.79
C ARG A 352 -18.83 5.80 13.01
N ILE A 353 -17.66 5.19 13.20
CA ILE A 353 -17.51 3.76 13.53
C ILE A 353 -18.30 3.33 14.77
N ASP A 354 -18.47 4.17 15.79
CA ASP A 354 -19.24 3.85 17.01
C ASP A 354 -20.77 3.88 16.81
N GLN A 355 -21.23 4.29 15.63
CA GLN A 355 -22.64 4.27 15.22
C GLN A 355 -22.93 3.18 14.18
N MET A 356 -21.91 2.59 13.54
CA MET A 356 -22.10 1.63 12.46
C MET A 356 -22.55 0.26 13.00
N PRO A 357 -23.64 -0.32 12.45
CA PRO A 357 -24.10 -1.64 12.86
C PRO A 357 -23.18 -2.76 12.36
N TYR A 358 -23.30 -3.93 13.01
CA TYR A 358 -22.75 -5.24 12.63
C TYR A 358 -21.21 -5.41 12.60
N VAL A 359 -20.45 -4.38 12.22
CA VAL A 359 -18.98 -4.36 12.21
C VAL A 359 -18.38 -4.69 13.57
N SER A 360 -17.17 -5.23 13.54
CA SER A 360 -16.44 -5.76 14.69
C SER A 360 -14.99 -5.28 14.71
N LYS A 361 -14.23 -5.69 15.72
CA LYS A 361 -12.79 -5.43 15.86
C LYS A 361 -12.04 -6.69 16.21
N LEU A 362 -10.86 -6.85 15.63
CA LEU A 362 -9.94 -7.93 15.97
C LEU A 362 -8.55 -7.35 16.23
N THR A 363 -8.07 -7.42 17.47
CA THR A 363 -6.69 -7.12 17.81
C THR A 363 -5.85 -8.39 17.68
N VAL A 364 -4.84 -8.37 16.81
CA VAL A 364 -3.83 -9.44 16.71
C VAL A 364 -2.55 -8.92 17.34
N ALA A 365 -2.11 -9.60 18.39
CA ALA A 365 -0.81 -9.37 19.04
C ALA A 365 0.17 -10.49 18.70
N VAL A 366 1.44 -10.15 18.50
CA VAL A 366 2.48 -11.08 18.04
C VAL A 366 3.66 -11.09 19.00
N ASP A 367 4.01 -12.29 19.48
CA ASP A 367 5.20 -12.54 20.29
C ASP A 367 6.46 -12.47 19.43
N ARG A 368 7.06 -11.26 19.36
CA ARG A 368 8.25 -10.94 18.56
C ARG A 368 9.52 -11.62 19.10
N ASN A 369 9.71 -12.89 18.73
CA ASN A 369 10.92 -13.65 19.03
C ASN A 369 12.18 -13.08 18.33
N ARG A 370 13.38 -13.50 18.77
CA ARG A 370 14.70 -13.01 18.29
C ARG A 370 14.88 -13.04 16.76
N THR A 371 14.21 -13.92 16.02
CA THR A 371 14.34 -14.03 14.56
C THR A 371 13.48 -13.03 13.79
N ILE A 372 12.35 -12.60 14.37
CA ILE A 372 11.41 -11.65 13.75
C ILE A 372 11.36 -10.29 14.45
N LYS A 373 12.15 -10.11 15.51
CA LYS A 373 12.09 -8.94 16.42
C LYS A 373 12.01 -7.63 15.65
N ASP A 374 13.00 -7.40 14.79
CA ASP A 374 13.20 -6.13 14.09
C ASP A 374 12.68 -6.19 12.63
N LYS A 375 11.66 -7.03 12.36
CA LYS A 375 11.06 -7.24 11.04
C LYS A 375 9.68 -6.61 10.88
N LYS A 376 9.34 -6.13 9.68
CA LYS A 376 7.96 -5.85 9.28
C LYS A 376 7.14 -7.15 9.30
N LEU A 377 5.89 -7.05 9.70
CA LEU A 377 4.97 -8.19 9.73
C LEU A 377 3.74 -7.87 8.88
N HIS A 378 3.40 -8.71 7.91
CA HIS A 378 2.12 -8.62 7.21
C HIS A 378 1.07 -9.47 7.97
N LEU A 379 -0.13 -8.93 8.20
CA LEU A 379 -1.21 -9.60 8.93
C LEU A 379 -2.40 -9.82 8.01
N TYR A 380 -2.49 -11.00 7.42
CA TYR A 380 -3.43 -11.29 6.36
C TYR A 380 -4.65 -12.07 6.88
N LEU A 381 -5.84 -11.53 6.62
CA LEU A 381 -7.13 -12.20 6.81
C LEU A 381 -7.66 -12.68 5.46
N SER A 382 -7.96 -13.97 5.36
CA SER A 382 -8.29 -14.65 4.10
C SER A 382 -9.45 -15.63 4.28
N ASN A 383 -10.23 -15.87 3.22
CA ASN A 383 -11.31 -16.87 3.24
C ASN A 383 -10.79 -18.32 3.15
N ARG A 384 -9.52 -18.50 2.77
CA ARG A 384 -8.84 -19.79 2.59
C ARG A 384 -7.41 -19.69 3.10
N ALA A 385 -6.95 -20.71 3.82
CA ALA A 385 -5.63 -20.72 4.41
C ALA A 385 -4.51 -20.56 3.38
N LEU A 386 -3.68 -19.52 3.54
CA LEU A 386 -2.45 -19.34 2.77
C LEU A 386 -1.37 -20.37 3.15
N THR A 387 -1.42 -20.90 4.39
CA THR A 387 -0.42 -21.80 4.96
C THR A 387 -1.00 -23.18 5.29
N ASN A 388 -0.15 -24.20 5.21
CA ASN A 388 -0.47 -25.56 5.60
C ASN A 388 -0.42 -25.74 7.14
N LYS A 389 -0.72 -26.96 7.63
CA LYS A 389 -0.70 -27.29 9.08
C LYS A 389 0.67 -27.01 9.75
N ALA A 390 1.77 -27.01 9.00
CA ALA A 390 3.12 -26.78 9.52
C ALA A 390 3.58 -25.31 9.47
N GLY A 391 2.80 -24.39 8.87
CA GLY A 391 3.21 -22.99 8.74
C GLY A 391 4.19 -22.73 7.60
N LYS A 392 4.02 -23.43 6.48
CA LYS A 392 4.61 -23.07 5.19
C LYS A 392 3.51 -22.66 4.22
N PHE A 393 3.79 -21.73 3.32
CA PHE A 393 2.85 -21.34 2.27
C PHE A 393 2.42 -22.54 1.41
N ILE A 394 1.19 -22.50 0.92
CA ILE A 394 0.67 -23.44 -0.06
C ILE A 394 1.06 -22.93 -1.45
N THR A 395 2.19 -23.42 -1.96
CA THR A 395 2.80 -22.96 -3.21
C THR A 395 2.41 -23.78 -4.43
N GLN A 396 2.66 -23.24 -5.61
CA GLN A 396 2.58 -23.89 -6.92
C GLN A 396 3.68 -23.31 -7.80
N PHE A 397 4.48 -24.17 -8.45
CA PHE A 397 5.69 -23.75 -9.21
C PHE A 397 6.67 -22.87 -8.40
N GLY A 398 6.76 -23.07 -7.08
CA GLY A 398 7.61 -22.31 -6.16
C GLY A 398 6.93 -21.07 -5.53
N TYR A 399 6.01 -20.43 -6.24
CA TYR A 399 5.30 -19.22 -5.80
C TYR A 399 4.08 -19.53 -4.93
N ILE A 400 3.63 -18.58 -4.10
CA ILE A 400 2.35 -18.68 -3.39
C ILE A 400 1.22 -18.78 -4.44
N ARG A 401 0.25 -19.67 -4.23
CA ARG A 401 -0.88 -19.82 -5.16
C ARG A 401 -1.70 -18.53 -5.26
N SER A 402 -1.70 -17.90 -6.43
CA SER A 402 -2.50 -16.70 -6.74
C SER A 402 -3.97 -16.85 -6.35
N ASN A 403 -4.58 -18.01 -6.62
CA ASN A 403 -5.98 -18.30 -6.26
C ASN A 403 -6.27 -18.33 -4.73
N LEU A 404 -5.25 -18.23 -3.88
CA LEU A 404 -5.37 -18.05 -2.43
C LEU A 404 -5.14 -16.58 -2.03
N LEU A 405 -4.29 -15.86 -2.75
CA LEU A 405 -4.15 -14.40 -2.63
C LEU A 405 -5.45 -13.69 -3.04
N ASP A 406 -6.12 -14.14 -4.11
CA ASP A 406 -7.48 -13.71 -4.49
C ASP A 406 -8.56 -14.04 -3.42
N GLY A 407 -8.20 -14.74 -2.36
CA GLY A 407 -9.01 -15.00 -1.17
C GLY A 407 -8.79 -14.02 -0.01
N LEU A 408 -7.91 -13.02 -0.16
CA LEU A 408 -7.61 -12.01 0.86
C LEU A 408 -8.75 -11.01 1.04
N LEU A 409 -9.10 -10.74 2.29
CA LEU A 409 -10.19 -9.83 2.68
C LEU A 409 -9.67 -8.61 3.47
N SER A 410 -8.51 -8.71 4.11
CA SER A 410 -7.73 -7.59 4.65
C SER A 410 -6.26 -7.99 4.76
N PHE A 411 -5.35 -7.06 4.48
CA PHE A 411 -3.91 -7.32 4.28
C PHE A 411 -2.96 -6.20 4.80
N PRO A 412 -3.17 -5.65 6.01
CA PRO A 412 -2.28 -4.64 6.60
C PRO A 412 -0.85 -5.13 6.88
N GLU A 413 0.06 -4.15 6.93
CA GLU A 413 1.40 -4.26 7.52
C GLU A 413 1.39 -3.81 8.99
N MET A 414 2.33 -4.30 9.78
CA MET A 414 2.65 -3.83 11.12
C MET A 414 4.15 -3.55 11.20
N SER A 415 4.52 -2.36 11.66
CA SER A 415 5.91 -1.91 11.71
C SER A 415 6.75 -2.76 12.66
N SER A 416 8.07 -2.79 12.44
CA SER A 416 9.08 -3.44 13.29
C SER A 416 8.93 -3.07 14.78
N GLN A 417 8.54 -1.83 15.05
CA GLN A 417 8.31 -1.26 16.38
C GLN A 417 6.96 -1.69 17.00
N GLN A 418 5.96 -2.03 16.18
CA GLN A 418 4.64 -2.46 16.64
C GLN A 418 4.60 -3.98 16.91
N SER A 419 3.97 -4.38 18.02
CA SER A 419 3.72 -5.79 18.38
C SER A 419 2.23 -6.16 18.43
N GLU A 420 1.33 -5.20 18.20
CA GLU A 420 -0.09 -5.46 17.99
C GLU A 420 -0.69 -4.54 16.93
N PHE A 421 -1.61 -5.10 16.13
CA PHE A 421 -2.44 -4.38 15.18
C PHE A 421 -3.92 -4.65 15.49
N THR A 422 -4.80 -3.68 15.24
CA THR A 422 -6.25 -3.86 15.42
C THR A 422 -6.99 -3.58 14.13
N PHE A 423 -7.53 -4.64 13.53
CA PHE A 423 -8.45 -4.55 12.40
C PHE A 423 -9.71 -3.79 12.83
N THR A 424 -10.03 -2.73 12.09
CA THR A 424 -11.18 -1.86 12.33
C THR A 424 -12.25 -2.05 11.26
N TYR A 425 -13.51 -1.79 11.61
CA TYR A 425 -14.68 -2.02 10.74
C TYR A 425 -14.80 -3.47 10.21
N LEU A 426 -14.17 -4.45 10.87
CA LEU A 426 -14.05 -5.82 10.37
C LEU A 426 -15.43 -6.50 10.27
N HIS A 427 -15.75 -7.02 9.10
CA HIS A 427 -16.97 -7.79 8.87
C HIS A 427 -17.02 -9.06 9.75
N PRO A 428 -18.20 -9.48 10.24
CA PRO A 428 -18.32 -10.77 10.92
C PRO A 428 -18.11 -11.96 9.97
N GLY A 429 -17.77 -13.11 10.53
CA GLY A 429 -17.58 -14.36 9.80
C GLY A 429 -16.27 -15.08 10.14
N ASP A 430 -15.97 -16.11 9.35
CA ASP A 430 -14.81 -16.98 9.54
C ASP A 430 -13.64 -16.60 8.61
N TYR A 431 -12.43 -16.64 9.17
CA TYR A 431 -11.20 -16.21 8.53
C TYR A 431 -10.04 -17.16 8.83
N PHE A 432 -9.11 -17.25 7.89
CA PHE A 432 -7.75 -17.71 8.15
C PHE A 432 -6.83 -16.51 8.34
N LEU A 433 -6.24 -16.43 9.54
CA LEU A 433 -5.23 -15.45 9.91
C LEU A 433 -3.84 -16.02 9.58
N THR A 434 -3.07 -15.25 8.81
CA THR A 434 -1.66 -15.54 8.52
C THR A 434 -0.83 -14.31 8.86
N VAL A 435 0.03 -14.41 9.86
CA VAL A 435 1.09 -13.43 10.12
C VAL A 435 2.36 -13.92 9.45
N ILE A 436 2.96 -13.05 8.66
CA ILE A 436 4.10 -13.27 7.77
C ILE A 436 5.19 -12.31 8.21
N ALA A 437 6.39 -12.80 8.52
CA ALA A 437 7.53 -11.93 8.78
C ALA A 437 8.33 -11.71 7.51
N ASP A 438 8.43 -10.44 7.10
CA ASP A 438 9.19 -9.96 5.93
C ASP A 438 10.69 -10.22 6.17
N MET A 439 11.21 -11.32 5.61
CA MET A 439 12.57 -11.78 5.89
C MET A 439 13.62 -11.23 4.92
N ASP A 440 13.27 -10.96 3.67
CA ASP A 440 14.18 -10.47 2.62
C ASP A 440 14.03 -8.95 2.34
N ALA A 441 13.04 -8.28 2.96
CA ALA A 441 12.75 -6.85 2.87
C ALA A 441 12.12 -6.37 1.54
N ASP A 442 11.63 -7.30 0.70
CA ASP A 442 10.96 -6.96 -0.55
C ASP A 442 9.59 -6.27 -0.33
N GLY A 443 8.90 -6.63 0.76
CA GLY A 443 7.66 -6.00 1.24
C GLY A 443 6.36 -6.65 0.74
N TYR A 444 6.42 -7.88 0.22
CA TYR A 444 5.23 -8.69 -0.08
C TYR A 444 5.47 -10.17 0.30
N PRO A 445 4.42 -11.00 0.44
CA PRO A 445 4.59 -12.40 0.83
C PRO A 445 5.48 -13.22 -0.12
N SER A 446 6.68 -13.54 0.37
CA SER A 446 7.76 -14.22 -0.35
C SER A 446 7.94 -15.67 0.14
N PRO A 447 8.37 -16.63 -0.71
CA PRO A 447 8.83 -17.94 -0.23
C PRO A 447 10.05 -17.89 0.71
N GLY A 448 10.74 -16.74 0.81
CA GLY A 448 11.78 -16.47 1.81
C GLY A 448 11.25 -16.14 3.21
N ASP A 449 9.96 -15.79 3.35
CA ASP A 449 9.37 -15.36 4.60
C ASP A 449 9.11 -16.48 5.60
N ILE A 450 9.08 -16.11 6.88
CA ILE A 450 8.72 -17.02 7.96
C ILE A 450 7.28 -16.72 8.40
N THR A 451 6.41 -17.72 8.26
CA THR A 451 5.01 -17.68 8.72
C THR A 451 4.79 -18.62 9.92
N HIS A 452 3.58 -18.60 10.48
CA HIS A 452 3.15 -19.55 11.52
C HIS A 452 2.15 -20.59 11.01
N ALA A 453 1.97 -21.66 11.81
CA ALA A 453 0.97 -22.69 11.56
C ALA A 453 -0.45 -22.10 11.41
N ARG A 454 -1.19 -22.56 10.39
CA ARG A 454 -2.53 -22.12 9.99
C ARG A 454 -3.47 -21.84 11.17
N LYS A 455 -3.88 -20.57 11.35
CA LYS A 455 -4.82 -20.13 12.40
C LYS A 455 -6.21 -19.83 11.81
N HIS A 456 -7.24 -20.49 12.32
CA HIS A 456 -8.64 -20.13 12.07
C HIS A 456 -9.14 -19.12 13.11
N VAL A 457 -10.03 -18.22 12.70
CA VAL A 457 -10.59 -17.12 13.51
C VAL A 457 -12.07 -16.90 13.16
N THR A 458 -12.95 -16.94 14.16
CA THR A 458 -14.39 -16.66 14.00
C THR A 458 -14.74 -15.32 14.64
N VAL A 459 -15.01 -14.30 13.81
CA VAL A 459 -15.36 -12.95 14.24
C VAL A 459 -16.87 -12.84 14.44
N LYS A 460 -17.29 -12.68 15.70
CA LYS A 460 -18.72 -12.54 16.06
C LYS A 460 -19.22 -11.12 15.75
N PRO A 461 -20.48 -10.92 15.32
CA PRO A 461 -21.04 -9.57 15.09
C PRO A 461 -20.94 -8.64 16.30
N LYS A 462 -20.69 -7.35 16.04
CA LYS A 462 -20.53 -6.29 17.05
C LYS A 462 -19.51 -6.61 18.16
N SER A 463 -18.53 -7.47 17.90
CA SER A 463 -17.56 -7.91 18.93
C SER A 463 -16.23 -7.13 18.88
N SER A 464 -15.48 -7.21 19.98
CA SER A 464 -14.07 -6.79 20.04
C SER A 464 -13.27 -7.95 20.60
N GLN A 465 -12.49 -8.62 19.73
CA GLN A 465 -11.72 -9.82 20.06
C GLN A 465 -10.22 -9.51 20.13
N ARG A 466 -9.47 -10.27 20.94
CA ARG A 466 -8.00 -10.29 20.92
C ARG A 466 -7.50 -11.70 20.62
N ILE A 467 -6.47 -11.82 19.78
CA ILE A 467 -5.77 -13.07 19.47
C ILE A 467 -4.26 -12.85 19.63
N GLU A 468 -3.58 -13.83 20.20
CA GLU A 468 -2.14 -13.80 20.43
C GLU A 468 -1.45 -14.90 19.61
N ILE A 469 -0.45 -14.51 18.82
CA ILE A 469 0.39 -15.42 18.03
C ILE A 469 1.70 -15.64 18.81
N LYS A 470 1.81 -16.81 19.46
CA LYS A 470 2.94 -17.19 20.32
C LYS A 470 3.79 -18.30 19.69
N LYS A 471 5.12 -18.19 19.82
CA LYS A 471 6.17 -19.24 19.66
C LYS A 471 6.12 -20.24 18.47
N HIS A 472 5.31 -20.04 17.44
CA HIS A 472 5.12 -21.02 16.35
C HIS A 472 5.34 -20.49 14.93
N PHE A 473 6.28 -19.56 14.76
CA PHE A 473 6.89 -19.28 13.47
C PHE A 473 7.79 -20.46 13.04
N CYS A 474 7.71 -20.93 11.79
CA CYS A 474 8.15 -22.27 11.40
C CYS A 474 9.69 -22.45 11.32
N GLN A 475 10.34 -22.73 12.45
CA GLN A 475 11.79 -22.97 12.53
C GLN A 475 12.16 -24.46 12.44
N GLU A 476 11.79 -25.11 11.33
CA GLU A 476 12.24 -26.47 11.04
C GLU A 476 13.77 -26.56 10.86
N LEU A 477 14.42 -25.45 10.46
CA LEU A 477 15.88 -25.36 10.35
C LEU A 477 16.58 -25.50 11.71
N ILE A 478 16.08 -24.85 12.77
CA ILE A 478 16.63 -25.02 14.13
C ILE A 478 16.37 -26.45 14.60
N ARG A 479 15.17 -27.00 14.40
CA ARG A 479 14.87 -28.39 14.83
C ARG A 479 15.78 -29.41 14.12
N LYS A 480 16.15 -29.19 12.85
CA LYS A 480 17.15 -29.99 12.14
C LYS A 480 18.57 -29.79 12.69
N LEU A 481 19.00 -28.56 12.96
CA LEU A 481 20.32 -28.29 13.55
C LEU A 481 20.48 -28.87 14.97
N THR A 482 19.43 -28.80 15.81
CA THR A 482 19.41 -29.42 17.13
C THR A 482 19.40 -30.95 17.04
N ALA A 483 18.65 -31.53 16.10
CA ALA A 483 18.69 -32.98 15.84
C ALA A 483 20.06 -33.45 15.32
N PHE A 484 20.71 -32.68 14.44
CA PHE A 484 22.05 -32.98 13.93
C PHE A 484 23.11 -32.89 15.04
N ARG A 485 23.04 -31.86 15.91
CA ARG A 485 23.87 -31.80 17.13
C ARG A 485 23.61 -32.97 18.08
N ALA A 486 22.35 -33.36 18.30
CA ALA A 486 22.01 -34.49 19.16
C ALA A 486 22.58 -35.82 18.59
N LEU A 487 22.48 -36.03 17.27
CA LEU A 487 23.09 -37.17 16.59
C LEU A 487 24.62 -37.16 16.74
N CYS A 488 25.30 -36.05 16.44
CA CYS A 488 26.75 -35.95 16.61
C CYS A 488 27.20 -36.15 18.07
N CYS A 489 26.47 -35.62 19.06
CA CYS A 489 26.76 -35.89 20.47
C CYS A 489 26.57 -37.37 20.81
N SER A 490 25.47 -38.00 20.37
CA SER A 490 25.23 -39.43 20.64
C SER A 490 26.32 -40.33 20.07
N TRP A 491 26.85 -39.98 18.88
CA TRP A 491 27.93 -40.71 18.20
C TRP A 491 29.30 -40.50 18.88
N LEU A 492 29.54 -39.33 19.46
CA LEU A 492 30.74 -39.06 20.27
C LEU A 492 30.70 -39.73 21.65
N THR A 493 29.52 -39.94 22.22
CA THR A 493 29.35 -40.64 23.52
C THR A 493 29.35 -42.17 23.41
N SER A 494 29.28 -42.73 22.20
CA SER A 494 29.30 -44.18 21.96
C SER A 494 30.68 -44.74 21.59
N ILE A 495 31.75 -43.96 21.78
CA ILE A 495 33.14 -44.39 21.58
C ILE A 495 33.73 -44.68 22.97
N GLU A 496 33.98 -45.95 23.27
CA GLU A 496 34.64 -46.34 24.51
C GLU A 496 36.10 -45.84 24.56
N PRO A 497 36.64 -45.48 25.74
CA PRO A 497 37.99 -44.93 25.88
C PRO A 497 39.08 -46.02 25.84
N THR A 498 39.06 -46.87 24.81
CA THR A 498 40.17 -47.80 24.49
C THR A 498 40.48 -47.74 22.99
N GLN A 499 41.51 -46.97 22.61
CA GLN A 499 42.35 -47.09 21.38
C GLN A 499 43.29 -45.86 21.20
N GLU A 500 43.91 -45.35 22.28
CA GLU A 500 45.09 -44.47 22.17
C GLU A 500 46.31 -45.27 21.66
N THR A 501 46.26 -45.76 20.41
CA THR A 501 47.38 -46.52 19.83
C THR A 501 47.44 -46.54 18.30
N LEU A 502 46.41 -46.08 17.57
CA LEU A 502 46.37 -46.18 16.11
C LEU A 502 46.56 -44.85 15.34
N LEU A 503 46.28 -43.69 15.94
CA LEU A 503 46.46 -42.39 15.26
C LEU A 503 47.94 -41.99 15.09
N ALA A 504 48.85 -42.59 15.87
CA ALA A 504 50.29 -42.31 15.83
C ALA A 504 51.06 -43.06 14.72
N ARG A 505 50.39 -43.82 13.83
CA ARG A 505 51.04 -44.69 12.83
C ARG A 505 50.78 -44.36 11.36
N MET A 506 50.03 -43.30 11.03
CA MET A 506 49.66 -42.94 9.65
C MET A 506 50.26 -41.65 9.07
N THR A 507 51.25 -41.02 9.74
CA THR A 507 51.93 -39.80 9.28
C THR A 507 53.41 -40.00 8.92
N ARG A 508 53.76 -41.15 8.32
CA ARG A 508 55.10 -41.38 7.70
C ARG A 508 55.02 -42.15 6.36
N ARG A 509 54.49 -41.52 5.31
CA ARG A 509 54.79 -41.86 3.89
C ARG A 509 54.23 -40.80 2.93
N ALA A 510 55.06 -39.82 2.54
CA ALA A 510 54.98 -39.08 1.26
C ALA A 510 56.01 -37.92 1.21
N THR A 511 57.27 -38.21 0.88
CA THR A 511 58.23 -37.16 0.46
C THR A 511 59.34 -37.75 -0.41
N LEU A 512 59.51 -37.16 -1.60
CA LEU A 512 60.49 -37.50 -2.66
C LEU A 512 60.30 -38.90 -3.30
N SER A 513 60.66 -39.11 -4.58
CA SER A 513 61.46 -38.27 -5.49
C SER A 513 60.92 -38.21 -6.94
N MET A 514 61.09 -37.03 -7.57
CA MET A 514 61.49 -36.74 -8.97
C MET A 514 60.86 -37.51 -10.15
N ILE A 515 60.28 -36.77 -11.11
CA ILE A 515 60.84 -36.51 -12.46
C ILE A 515 59.98 -35.45 -13.19
N GLU A 516 60.60 -34.61 -14.02
CA GLU A 516 60.00 -33.51 -14.79
C GLU A 516 59.74 -33.90 -16.29
N PRO A 517 59.45 -32.98 -17.23
CA PRO A 517 58.19 -32.23 -17.34
C PRO A 517 57.58 -32.29 -18.77
N ARG A 518 56.41 -31.67 -18.97
CA ARG A 518 56.17 -30.91 -20.21
C ARG A 518 55.13 -29.81 -20.01
N SER A 519 55.40 -28.64 -20.59
CA SER A 519 54.60 -27.42 -20.48
C SER A 519 54.07 -26.98 -21.84
N LEU A 520 52.99 -26.20 -21.81
CA LEU A 520 52.67 -25.19 -22.82
C LEU A 520 52.19 -23.93 -22.06
N GLU A 521 53.09 -22.94 -22.08
CA GLU A 521 52.85 -21.49 -22.32
C GLU A 521 52.04 -20.68 -21.27
N HIS A 522 52.67 -19.69 -20.60
CA HIS A 522 52.94 -18.28 -21.01
C HIS A 522 51.64 -17.42 -21.03
N THR A 523 51.57 -16.22 -20.45
CA THR A 523 52.59 -15.29 -19.88
C THR A 523 52.14 -14.65 -18.56
N ASP A 524 53.07 -14.41 -17.61
CA ASP A 524 53.62 -13.09 -17.20
C ASP A 524 52.71 -11.83 -17.37
N GLU A 525 52.68 -10.79 -16.51
CA GLU A 525 53.28 -10.47 -15.18
C GLU A 525 52.47 -9.26 -14.54
N VAL A 526 52.79 -8.48 -13.48
CA VAL A 526 54.01 -8.20 -12.68
C VAL A 526 53.68 -7.74 -11.22
N VAL A 527 54.64 -7.98 -10.31
CA VAL A 527 55.04 -7.35 -9.00
C VAL A 527 54.27 -6.16 -8.36
N ASP A 528 53.94 -6.31 -7.05
CA ASP A 528 54.53 -5.59 -5.88
C ASP A 528 54.24 -6.46 -4.61
N SER A 529 55.09 -6.78 -3.62
CA SER A 529 56.21 -6.10 -2.92
C SER A 529 55.75 -4.95 -1.97
N SER A 530 56.27 -4.78 -0.74
CA SER A 530 57.28 -5.54 0.04
C SER A 530 56.96 -5.56 1.57
N GLU A 531 57.82 -6.24 2.35
CA GLU A 531 58.05 -6.12 3.82
C GLU A 531 56.86 -6.30 4.82
N ALA A 532 56.91 -7.12 5.88
CA ALA A 532 57.96 -7.66 6.77
C ALA A 532 58.58 -6.65 7.76
N ASN A 533 58.13 -6.68 9.03
CA ASN A 533 58.87 -6.64 10.31
C ASN A 533 57.93 -6.20 11.49
N THR A 534 58.08 -6.58 12.77
CA THR A 534 58.72 -7.77 13.39
C THR A 534 58.35 -7.91 14.90
N ILE A 535 58.53 -9.13 15.45
CA ILE A 535 58.84 -9.58 16.85
C ILE A 535 58.81 -8.47 17.96
N GLN A 536 58.18 -8.63 19.15
CA GLN A 536 58.39 -9.72 20.14
C GLN A 536 57.26 -9.94 21.17
N ALA A 537 57.40 -11.01 21.97
CA ALA A 537 56.65 -11.31 23.21
C ALA A 537 56.94 -10.27 24.33
N THR A 538 56.19 -10.16 25.44
CA THR A 538 56.04 -11.17 26.52
C THR A 538 54.84 -10.87 27.43
N GLY A 539 54.46 -11.79 28.32
CA GLY A 539 53.40 -11.56 29.32
C GLY A 539 52.75 -12.84 29.87
N ASN A 540 53.54 -13.70 30.52
CA ASN A 540 53.05 -14.97 31.10
C ASN A 540 52.93 -14.89 32.64
N SER A 541 52.21 -15.87 33.20
CA SER A 541 52.33 -16.41 34.57
C SER A 541 51.33 -15.97 35.67
N LEU A 542 50.78 -17.02 36.33
CA LEU A 542 50.34 -17.12 37.74
C LEU A 542 49.13 -16.29 38.22
N SER A 543 48.31 -16.75 39.19
CA SER A 543 48.01 -18.11 39.72
C SER A 543 46.79 -18.05 40.67
N ALA A 544 46.26 -19.20 41.10
CA ALA A 544 45.70 -19.54 42.45
C ALA A 544 44.96 -18.46 43.29
N GLN A 545 43.83 -18.73 43.97
CA GLN A 545 43.12 -19.99 44.28
C GLN A 545 41.70 -19.68 44.81
N ASP A 546 40.89 -20.73 45.04
CA ASP A 546 39.84 -20.98 46.06
C ASP A 546 39.24 -19.79 46.87
N MET A 547 37.95 -19.77 47.24
CA MET A 547 37.12 -20.87 47.74
C MET A 547 35.63 -20.79 47.32
N LYS A 548 34.87 -21.83 47.66
CA LYS A 548 33.40 -21.89 47.57
C LYS A 548 32.71 -21.02 48.63
N GLY A 549 31.58 -20.43 48.26
CA GLY A 549 30.55 -19.85 49.13
C GLY A 549 29.21 -19.88 48.41
#